data_AF-A0A354B4C9-F1
#
_entry.id   AF-A0A354B4C9-F1
#
_cell.length_a   1.000
_cell.length_b   1.000
_cell.length_c   1.000
_cell.angle_alpha   90.00
_cell.angle_beta   90.00
_cell.angle_gamma   90.00
#
_symmetry.space_group_name_H-M   'P 1'
#
loop_
_entity.id
_entity.type
_entity.pdbx_description
1 polymer ?
#
loop_
_entity_poly.entity_id
_entity_poly.type
_entity_poly.pdbx_seq_one_letter_code
_entity_poly.pdbx_strand_id
1 'polypeptide(L)'
;MAADSTDENTGSASAAETTSSPEPASGASASKGKLKGRELILAFEAEQLKSDLPQIYVGDTVKVGVLIREGSKERVQPYEGVVIAKRHG
;
A
#
# COMPACT_ATOMS: atom_id res chain seq x y z
N MET A 1 -51.76 -17.40 29.67
CA MET A 1 -51.80 -16.16 28.87
C MET A 1 -51.31 -16.52 27.49
N ALA A 2 -52.14 -16.30 26.48
CA ALA A 2 -51.88 -16.55 25.06
C ALA A 2 -51.74 -15.21 24.31
N ALA A 3 -50.84 -15.18 23.33
CA ALA A 3 -50.68 -14.30 22.14
C ALA A 3 -49.22 -14.50 21.67
N ASP A 4 -48.89 -15.06 20.50
CA ASP A 4 -49.07 -14.52 19.12
C ASP A 4 -48.40 -13.13 19.00
N SER A 5 -47.42 -12.85 18.14
CA SER A 5 -47.35 -13.12 16.69
C SER A 5 -45.90 -13.08 16.13
N THR A 6 -45.68 -13.90 15.09
CA THR A 6 -44.93 -13.72 13.83
C THR A 6 -44.74 -12.27 13.34
N ASP A 7 -43.87 -11.85 12.41
CA ASP A 7 -42.86 -12.42 11.51
C ASP A 7 -42.07 -11.22 10.92
N GLU A 8 -40.94 -11.50 10.27
CA GLU A 8 -40.32 -10.74 9.17
C GLU A 8 -40.11 -9.21 9.25
N ASN A 9 -38.83 -8.84 9.30
CA ASN A 9 -38.35 -7.71 8.50
C ASN A 9 -37.46 -8.26 7.37
N THR A 10 -38.14 -8.45 6.23
CA THR A 10 -37.61 -8.74 4.90
C THR A 10 -36.53 -7.74 4.48
N GLY A 11 -35.61 -8.20 3.65
CA GLY A 11 -34.39 -7.52 3.28
C GLY A 11 -34.52 -6.18 2.56
N SER A 12 -33.42 -5.44 2.61
CA SER A 12 -33.01 -4.56 1.53
C SER A 12 -31.67 -5.07 1.02
N ALA A 13 -31.72 -5.80 -0.09
CA ALA A 13 -30.60 -5.95 -0.99
C ALA A 13 -30.21 -4.58 -1.55
N SER A 14 -28.93 -4.25 -1.48
CA SER A 14 -28.25 -3.36 -2.43
C SER A 14 -26.84 -3.91 -2.54
N ALA A 15 -26.57 -4.73 -3.56
CA ALA A 15 -25.93 -4.26 -4.79
C ALA A 15 -24.60 -3.56 -4.44
N ALA A 16 -23.53 -4.34 -4.45
CA ALA A 16 -22.64 -4.45 -5.59
C ALA A 16 -21.60 -3.32 -5.59
N GLU A 17 -20.35 -3.74 -5.47
CA GLU A 17 -19.18 -3.15 -6.13
C GLU A 17 -18.98 -1.64 -6.00
N THR A 18 -18.05 -1.24 -5.15
CA THR A 18 -17.13 -0.17 -5.54
C THR A 18 -15.76 -0.50 -4.99
N THR A 19 -14.99 -1.12 -5.88
CA THR A 19 -13.56 -0.88 -6.02
C THR A 19 -13.25 0.59 -5.75
N SER A 20 -12.70 0.90 -4.58
CA SER A 20 -11.90 2.11 -4.41
C SER A 20 -10.44 1.70 -4.31
N SER A 21 -9.95 1.10 -5.40
CA SER A 21 -8.64 1.51 -5.88
C SER A 21 -8.70 3.03 -5.97
N PRO A 22 -7.88 3.79 -5.24
CA PRO A 22 -7.54 5.09 -5.75
C PRO A 22 -6.80 4.81 -7.06
N GLU A 23 -7.52 4.97 -8.17
CA GLU A 23 -6.89 5.24 -9.45
C GLU A 23 -5.80 6.29 -9.20
N PRO A 24 -4.56 6.07 -9.66
CA PRO A 24 -3.55 7.11 -9.65
C PRO A 24 -4.06 8.24 -10.55
N ALA A 25 -4.71 9.20 -9.90
CA ALA A 25 -5.15 10.42 -10.53
C ALA A 25 -3.90 11.13 -11.05
N SER A 26 -3.92 11.33 -12.36
CA SER A 26 -3.20 12.37 -13.07
C SER A 26 -1.74 12.06 -13.41
N GLY A 27 -1.57 11.36 -14.53
CA GLY A 27 -0.46 11.64 -15.42
C GLY A 27 -0.44 13.13 -15.77
N ALA A 28 0.50 13.85 -15.18
CA ALA A 28 0.77 15.24 -15.53
C ALA A 28 1.63 15.30 -16.79
N SER A 29 0.93 15.46 -17.92
CA SER A 29 1.28 16.28 -19.09
C SER A 29 2.76 16.60 -19.32
N ALA A 30 3.36 15.90 -20.29
CA ALA A 30 4.71 16.15 -20.77
C ALA A 30 4.78 17.47 -21.57
N SER A 31 5.16 18.57 -20.92
CA SER A 31 5.69 19.73 -21.63
C SER A 31 7.14 19.44 -22.02
N LYS A 32 7.41 19.35 -23.32
CA LYS A 32 8.76 19.11 -23.86
C LYS A 32 9.65 20.35 -23.66
N GLY A 33 10.16 20.49 -22.44
CA GLY A 33 11.17 21.45 -22.03
C GLY A 33 12.26 20.73 -21.26
N LYS A 34 13.52 21.16 -21.40
CA LYS A 34 14.67 20.53 -20.76
C LYS A 34 14.53 20.64 -19.22
N LEU A 35 14.20 19.54 -18.56
CA LEU A 35 14.08 19.48 -17.10
C LEU A 35 15.44 19.78 -16.44
N LYS A 36 15.41 20.49 -15.32
CA LYS A 36 16.61 20.75 -14.51
C LYS A 36 17.10 19.43 -13.90
N GLY A 37 18.41 19.28 -13.67
CA GLY A 37 18.98 18.00 -13.19
C GLY A 37 18.30 17.41 -11.95
N ARG A 38 17.82 18.26 -11.01
CA ARG A 38 17.06 17.81 -9.84
C ARG A 38 15.69 17.22 -10.20
N GLU A 39 14.99 17.77 -11.18
CA GLU A 39 13.67 17.30 -11.62
C GLU A 39 13.78 15.91 -12.26
N LEU A 40 14.87 15.64 -12.98
CA LEU A 40 15.15 14.32 -13.53
C LEU A 40 15.37 13.26 -12.44
N ILE A 41 16.13 13.61 -11.39
CA ILE A 41 16.38 12.72 -10.25
C ILE A 41 15.07 12.40 -9.53
N LEU A 42 14.26 13.43 -9.25
CA LEU A 42 12.97 13.24 -8.58
C LEU A 42 11.99 12.39 -9.40
N ALA A 43 11.93 12.60 -10.72
CA ALA A 43 11.08 11.79 -11.60
C ALA A 43 11.49 10.31 -11.59
N PHE A 44 12.80 10.04 -11.63
CA PHE A 44 13.32 8.66 -11.56
C PHE A 44 13.10 8.02 -10.18
N GLU A 45 13.32 8.76 -9.09
CA GLU A 45 13.07 8.27 -7.73
C GLU A 45 11.59 7.94 -7.52
N ALA A 46 10.67 8.76 -8.06
CA ALA A 46 9.23 8.55 -7.94
C ALA A 46 8.75 7.23 -8.56
N GLU A 47 9.35 6.81 -9.68
CA GLU A 47 9.03 5.52 -10.33
C GLU A 47 9.46 4.30 -9.48
N GLN A 48 10.45 4.48 -8.61
CA GLN A 48 11.02 3.40 -7.79
C GLN A 48 10.43 3.32 -6.38
N LEU A 49 9.62 4.32 -5.98
CA LEU A 49 8.96 4.35 -4.67
C LEU A 49 7.79 3.36 -4.63
N LYS A 50 7.75 2.56 -3.56
CA LYS A 50 6.62 1.68 -3.26
C LYS A 50 5.58 2.44 -2.44
N SER A 51 4.38 2.60 -3.00
CA SER A 51 3.27 3.35 -2.38
C SER A 51 2.43 2.51 -1.41
N ASP A 52 2.64 1.20 -1.36
CA ASP A 52 1.85 0.21 -0.62
C ASP A 52 2.43 -0.19 0.75
N LEU A 53 3.46 0.51 1.22
CA LEU A 53 4.12 0.20 2.49
C LEU A 53 3.45 0.92 3.68
N PRO A 54 3.28 0.25 4.84
CA PRO A 54 2.74 0.88 6.04
C PRO A 54 3.70 1.95 6.60
N GLN A 55 3.14 2.96 7.27
CA GLN A 55 3.96 3.92 8.03
C GLN A 55 4.56 3.22 9.25
N ILE A 56 5.88 3.37 9.43
CA ILE A 56 6.64 2.77 10.54
C ILE A 56 7.32 3.85 11.37
N TYR A 57 7.38 3.61 12.68
CA TYR A 57 8.01 4.47 13.67
C TYR A 57 9.07 3.72 14.47
N VAL A 58 9.94 4.50 15.14
CA VAL A 58 10.94 3.94 16.06
C VAL A 58 10.23 3.35 17.26
N GLY A 59 10.56 2.10 17.59
CA GLY A 59 9.89 1.31 18.63
C GLY A 59 8.89 0.28 18.09
N ASP A 60 8.48 0.37 16.83
CA ASP A 60 7.56 -0.61 16.24
C ASP A 60 8.26 -1.96 16.03
N THR A 61 7.53 -3.05 16.27
CA THR A 61 7.97 -4.40 15.90
C THR A 61 7.47 -4.70 14.50
N VAL A 62 8.40 -4.98 13.58
CA VAL A 62 8.10 -5.19 12.16
C VAL A 62 8.61 -6.54 11.70
N LYS A 63 7.88 -7.14 10.75
CA LYS A 63 8.30 -8.34 10.03
C LYS A 63 8.55 -7.98 8.57
N VAL A 64 9.79 -8.12 8.12
CA VAL A 64 10.24 -7.74 6.78
C VAL A 64 10.61 -8.99 5.99
N GLY A 65 10.02 -9.17 4.82
CA GLY A 65 10.43 -10.21 3.87
C GLY A 65 11.60 -9.73 3.02
N VAL A 66 12.80 -10.29 3.26
CA VAL A 66 13.98 -9.99 2.46
C VAL A 66 14.10 -11.03 1.35
N LEU A 67 14.17 -10.56 0.11
CA LEU A 67 14.44 -11.43 -1.03
C LEU A 67 15.94 -11.71 -1.11
N ILE A 68 16.30 -12.99 -1.01
CA ILE A 68 17.68 -13.46 -1.02
C ILE A 68 17.87 -14.28 -2.30
N ARG A 69 18.95 -13.98 -3.03
CA ARG A 69 19.39 -14.73 -4.20
C ARG A 69 20.67 -15.48 -3.85
N GLU A 70 20.62 -16.81 -3.85
CA GLU A 70 21.76 -17.69 -3.60
C GLU A 70 22.08 -18.43 -4.90
N GLY A 71 23.08 -17.92 -5.64
CA GLY A 71 23.40 -18.44 -6.97
C GLY A 71 22.22 -18.30 -7.93
N SER A 72 21.62 -19.43 -8.31
CA SER A 72 20.48 -19.50 -9.23
C SER A 72 19.10 -19.58 -8.56
N LYS A 73 19.04 -19.64 -7.21
CA LYS A 73 17.77 -19.81 -6.48
C LYS A 73 17.41 -18.54 -5.71
N GLU A 74 16.13 -18.19 -5.75
CA GLU A 74 15.57 -17.07 -4.99
C GLU A 74 14.66 -17.58 -3.87
N ARG A 75 14.74 -16.97 -2.69
CA ARG A 75 13.84 -17.24 -1.55
C ARG A 75 13.58 -15.96 -0.76
N VAL A 76 12.38 -15.84 -0.20
CA VAL A 76 12.05 -14.74 0.72
C VAL A 76 12.25 -15.23 2.14
N GLN A 77 13.17 -14.61 2.86
CA GLN A 77 13.41 -14.90 4.26
C GLN A 77 12.76 -13.81 5.12
N PRO A 78 11.85 -14.16 6.05
CA PRO A 78 11.30 -13.19 6.98
C PRO A 78 12.30 -12.87 8.10
N TYR A 79 12.47 -11.59 8.39
CA TYR A 79 13.18 -11.08 9.56
C TYR A 79 12.21 -10.28 10.42
N GLU A 80 12.26 -10.49 11.73
CA GLU A 80 11.40 -9.81 12.69
C GLU A 80 12.26 -9.10 13.73
N GLY A 81 11.89 -7.88 14.10
CA GLY A 81 12.62 -7.10 15.09
C GLY A 81 12.02 -5.73 15.32
N VAL A 82 12.65 -4.98 16.22
CA VAL A 82 12.23 -3.62 16.59
C VAL A 82 12.96 -2.59 15.75
N VAL A 83 12.24 -1.60 15.23
CA VAL A 83 12.84 -0.45 14.53
C VAL A 83 13.56 0.44 15.55
N ILE A 84 14.89 0.52 15.46
CA ILE A 84 15.72 1.31 16.40
C ILE A 84 16.03 2.73 15.92
N ALA A 85 15.94 2.98 14.60
CA ALA A 85 16.22 4.28 14.02
C ALA A 85 15.58 4.40 12.63
N LYS A 86 15.14 5.62 12.27
CA LYS A 86 14.68 5.99 10.92
C LYS A 86 15.51 7.17 10.43
N ARG A 87 16.23 7.00 9.30
CA ARG A 87 17.04 8.08 8.72
C ARG A 87 16.15 8.96 7.84
N HIS A 88 16.18 10.27 8.09
CA HIS A 88 15.38 11.31 7.40
C HIS A 88 13.88 11.39 7.74
N GLY A 89 13.45 10.83 8.88
CA GLY A 89 12.18 11.19 9.53
C GLY A 89 10.93 10.59 8.94
#